data_AF-A0AAU9XXI4-F1
#
_entry.id   AF-A0AAU9XXI4-F1
#
_cell.length_a   1.000
_cell.length_b   1.000
_cell.length_c   1.000
_cell.angle_alpha   90.00
_cell.angle_beta   90.00
_cell.angle_gamma   90.00
#
_symmetry.space_group_name_H-M   'P 1'
#
loop_
_entity.id
_entity.type
_entity.pdbx_description
1 polymer ?
#
loop_
_entity_poly.entity_id
_entity_poly.type
_entity_poly.pdbx_seq_one_letter_code
_entity_poly.pdbx_strand_id
1 'polypeptide(L)'
;INRIQESTLVTLLLDSKPLSVLCQVGDFGCGDGGWTPVMKIDGNKRTFHYSSSYWTDKNEYNSPGGETGFDENEMKLPTYWNTSFSRICLGMKIDQQLRFIVVNKQADSLYSLIANGKYRETSLGRNTWKEMVGANTSLQKNCNKEGFNVVCQATDSPKARIGIVSNQQNDCNTCNSRIGFGTGGKPDDSNTCGNEANLNPDNGVKHIKAMGYILVQ
;
A
#
# COMPACT_ATOMS: atom_id res chain seq x y z
N ILE A 1 -18.13 -29.43 -3.11
CA ILE A 1 -17.26 -28.57 -2.26
C ILE A 1 -17.82 -27.16 -2.37
N ASN A 2 -18.44 -26.63 -1.32
CA ASN A 2 -18.91 -25.25 -1.35
C ASN A 2 -17.69 -24.34 -1.38
N ARG A 3 -17.43 -23.69 -2.51
CA ARG A 3 -16.54 -22.53 -2.54
C ARG A 3 -17.22 -21.46 -1.70
N ILE A 4 -16.51 -20.93 -0.70
CA ILE A 4 -16.92 -19.71 -0.02
C ILE A 4 -16.99 -18.63 -1.12
N GLN A 5 -18.15 -18.00 -1.28
CA GLN A 5 -18.39 -16.96 -2.31
C GLN A 5 -18.52 -15.55 -1.70
N GLU A 6 -18.46 -15.44 -0.37
CA GLU A 6 -18.65 -14.19 0.36
C GLU A 6 -17.52 -13.99 1.39
N SER A 7 -17.10 -12.74 1.58
CA SER A 7 -16.09 -12.38 2.58
C SER A 7 -16.50 -12.86 3.97
N THR A 8 -15.64 -13.67 4.60
CA THR A 8 -15.99 -14.48 5.78
C THR A 8 -15.02 -14.20 6.92
N LEU A 9 -15.56 -14.05 8.13
CA LEU A 9 -14.76 -13.93 9.34
C LEU A 9 -14.18 -15.31 9.69
N VAL A 10 -12.86 -15.43 9.74
CA VAL A 10 -12.15 -16.67 10.04
C VAL A 10 -11.17 -16.46 11.19
N THR A 11 -10.96 -17.49 11.99
CA THR A 11 -9.91 -17.50 13.02
C THR A 11 -8.66 -18.17 12.46
N LEU A 12 -7.61 -17.38 12.24
CA LEU A 12 -6.27 -17.89 11.92
C LEU A 12 -5.52 -18.22 13.21
N LEU A 13 -4.71 -19.28 13.20
CA LEU A 13 -3.79 -19.61 14.30
C LEU A 13 -2.37 -19.19 13.89
N LEU A 14 -1.88 -18.07 14.42
CA LEU A 14 -0.56 -17.50 14.10
C LEU A 14 0.27 -17.42 15.37
N ASP A 15 1.50 -17.97 15.37
CA ASP A 15 2.35 -18.13 16.56
C ASP A 15 1.60 -18.76 17.77
N SER A 16 0.76 -19.76 17.50
CA SER A 16 -0.14 -20.41 18.47
C SER A 16 -1.17 -19.48 19.15
N LYS A 17 -1.42 -18.29 18.59
CA LYS A 17 -2.46 -17.35 19.04
C LYS A 17 -3.60 -17.28 18.02
N PRO A 18 -4.87 -17.31 18.46
CA PRO A 18 -6.00 -17.09 17.56
C PRO A 18 -6.09 -15.61 17.15
N LEU A 19 -6.38 -15.37 15.88
CA LEU A 19 -6.62 -14.04 15.30
C LEU A 19 -7.87 -14.11 14.42
N SER A 20 -8.90 -13.36 14.79
CA SER A 20 -10.08 -13.15 13.94
C SER A 20 -9.75 -12.18 12.80
N VAL A 21 -9.99 -12.58 11.55
CA VAL A 21 -9.81 -11.72 10.37
C VAL A 21 -10.95 -11.91 9.37
N LEU A 22 -11.39 -10.83 8.74
CA LEU A 22 -12.33 -10.87 7.62
C LEU A 22 -11.58 -11.07 6.31
N CYS A 23 -11.34 -12.33 5.94
CA CYS A 23 -10.78 -12.67 4.63
C CYS A 23 -11.76 -12.27 3.53
N GLN A 24 -11.28 -11.51 2.54
CA GLN A 24 -12.09 -11.14 1.38
C GLN A 24 -12.09 -12.29 0.38
N VAL A 25 -13.25 -12.72 -0.10
CA VAL A 25 -13.35 -13.92 -0.95
C VAL A 25 -14.10 -13.62 -2.24
N GLY A 26 -13.55 -14.09 -3.36
CA GLY A 26 -14.03 -13.80 -4.71
C GLY A 26 -13.32 -12.60 -5.35
N ASP A 27 -13.60 -12.33 -6.62
CA ASP A 27 -13.00 -11.20 -7.33
C ASP A 27 -13.73 -9.88 -7.04
N PHE A 28 -13.12 -9.06 -6.18
CA PHE A 28 -13.52 -7.68 -5.89
C PHE A 28 -12.64 -6.64 -6.61
N GLY A 29 -11.88 -7.05 -7.63
CA GLY A 29 -10.87 -6.23 -8.34
C GLY A 29 -9.42 -6.67 -8.11
N CYS A 30 -9.21 -7.77 -7.37
CA CYS A 30 -7.89 -8.38 -7.17
C CYS A 30 -7.78 -9.80 -7.74
N GLY A 31 -8.83 -10.34 -8.35
CA GLY A 31 -8.89 -11.70 -8.86
C GLY A 31 -9.35 -12.72 -7.82
N ASP A 32 -9.79 -13.88 -8.31
CA ASP A 32 -10.39 -14.96 -7.53
C ASP A 32 -9.52 -15.50 -6.37
N GLY A 33 -10.22 -15.99 -5.35
CA GLY A 33 -9.65 -16.70 -4.20
C GLY A 33 -9.94 -16.01 -2.88
N GLY A 34 -9.24 -16.42 -1.82
CA GLY A 34 -9.27 -15.76 -0.51
C GLY A 34 -8.08 -14.81 -0.36
N TRP A 35 -8.34 -13.58 0.07
CA TRP A 35 -7.35 -12.53 0.30
C TRP A 35 -7.29 -12.21 1.79
N THR A 36 -6.12 -12.44 2.39
CA THR A 36 -5.90 -12.21 3.82
C THR A 36 -5.53 -10.74 4.05
N PRO A 37 -6.27 -9.99 4.89
CA PRO A 37 -5.95 -8.60 5.18
C PRO A 37 -4.70 -8.51 6.06
N VAL A 38 -3.90 -7.46 5.84
CA VAL A 38 -2.59 -7.29 6.48
C VAL A 38 -2.43 -5.93 7.14
N MET A 39 -2.73 -4.85 6.41
CA MET A 39 -2.69 -3.48 6.92
C MET A 39 -3.81 -2.63 6.31
N LYS A 40 -4.29 -1.66 7.10
CA LYS A 40 -5.16 -0.55 6.68
C LYS A 40 -4.51 0.75 7.11
N ILE A 41 -4.37 1.72 6.20
CA ILE A 41 -3.58 2.94 6.38
C ILE A 41 -4.41 4.17 6.04
N ASP A 42 -4.59 5.08 6.99
CA ASP A 42 -5.30 6.34 6.76
C ASP A 42 -4.28 7.40 6.35
N GLY A 43 -4.36 7.88 5.10
CA GLY A 43 -3.48 8.90 4.56
C GLY A 43 -3.46 10.22 5.34
N ASN A 44 -4.43 10.45 6.24
CA ASN A 44 -4.51 11.61 7.13
C ASN A 44 -3.77 11.40 8.46
N LYS A 45 -3.39 10.16 8.81
CA LYS A 45 -2.74 9.81 10.07
C LYS A 45 -1.27 9.47 9.86
N ARG A 46 -0.43 9.83 10.84
CA ARG A 46 1.02 9.56 10.82
C ARG A 46 1.39 8.13 11.29
N THR A 47 0.42 7.33 11.74
CA THR A 47 0.60 5.97 12.31
C THR A 47 1.52 5.11 11.46
N PHE A 48 1.24 5.02 10.16
CA PHE A 48 2.03 4.25 9.20
C PHE A 48 2.87 5.11 8.24
N HIS A 49 3.27 6.32 8.65
CA HIS A 49 4.25 7.14 7.91
C HIS A 49 5.50 6.30 7.53
N TYR A 50 6.18 6.66 6.44
CA TYR A 50 7.35 5.91 5.93
C TYR A 50 8.38 5.54 7.01
N SER A 51 8.64 6.46 7.96
CA SER A 51 9.61 6.26 9.05
C SER A 51 9.07 5.50 10.27
N SER A 52 7.81 5.06 10.26
CA SER A 52 7.16 4.39 11.40
C SER A 52 7.79 3.02 11.68
N SER A 53 7.98 2.69 12.96
CA SER A 53 8.53 1.39 13.38
C SER A 53 7.63 0.23 12.98
N TYR A 54 6.33 0.46 12.78
CA TYR A 54 5.37 -0.56 12.36
C TYR A 54 5.75 -1.24 11.04
N TRP A 55 6.56 -0.61 10.18
CA TRP A 55 7.09 -1.25 8.96
C TRP A 55 8.23 -2.24 9.23
N THR A 56 8.90 -2.12 10.38
CA THR A 56 10.15 -2.82 10.73
C THR A 56 10.04 -3.69 11.99
N ASP A 57 8.93 -3.59 12.74
CA ASP A 57 8.63 -4.36 13.95
C ASP A 57 7.54 -5.43 13.73
N LYS A 58 7.38 -6.30 14.74
CA LYS A 58 6.30 -7.31 14.82
C LYS A 58 5.22 -6.91 15.84
N ASN A 59 4.97 -5.60 15.98
CA ASN A 59 3.87 -5.11 16.80
C ASN A 59 2.58 -5.04 15.96
N GLU A 60 1.47 -5.46 16.54
CA GLU A 60 0.14 -5.23 15.97
C GLU A 60 -0.35 -3.81 16.26
N TYR A 61 -1.35 -3.35 15.52
CA TYR A 61 -2.05 -2.09 15.76
C TYR A 61 -3.53 -2.27 15.47
N ASN A 62 -4.39 -1.93 16.43
CA ASN A 62 -5.85 -1.95 16.31
C ASN A 62 -6.40 -3.26 15.69
N SER A 63 -6.04 -4.40 16.27
CA SER A 63 -6.40 -5.73 15.76
C SER A 63 -7.90 -5.99 15.52
N PRO A 64 -8.86 -5.39 16.28
CA PRO A 64 -10.30 -5.46 15.94
C PRO A 64 -10.64 -4.90 14.55
N GLY A 65 -9.84 -3.96 14.02
CA GLY A 65 -9.96 -3.50 12.63
C GLY A 65 -9.65 -4.58 11.59
N GLY A 66 -9.16 -5.75 11.99
CA GLY A 66 -9.04 -6.93 11.13
C GLY A 66 -10.36 -7.67 10.89
N GLU A 67 -11.38 -7.46 11.73
CA GLU A 67 -12.69 -8.14 11.66
C GLU A 67 -13.67 -7.45 10.69
N THR A 68 -13.29 -6.30 10.13
CA THR A 68 -14.09 -5.47 9.23
C THR A 68 -13.50 -5.38 7.82
N GLY A 69 -14.34 -5.08 6.83
CA GLY A 69 -13.96 -4.97 5.41
C GLY A 69 -13.24 -3.67 5.06
N PHE A 70 -13.63 -3.03 3.96
CA PHE A 70 -13.00 -1.80 3.47
C PHE A 70 -13.53 -0.54 4.19
N ASP A 71 -13.35 -0.51 5.51
CA ASP A 71 -13.67 0.60 6.41
C ASP A 71 -12.47 1.55 6.62
N GLU A 72 -12.68 2.63 7.38
CA GLU A 72 -11.70 3.71 7.60
C GLU A 72 -10.93 3.56 8.93
N ASN A 73 -10.88 2.34 9.47
CA ASN A 73 -10.14 2.01 10.68
C ASN A 73 -8.73 1.54 10.32
N GLU A 74 -7.70 2.29 10.74
CA GLU A 74 -6.30 1.85 10.61
C GLU A 74 -6.05 0.55 11.36
N MET A 75 -5.28 -0.38 10.77
CA MET A 75 -4.84 -1.59 11.46
C MET A 75 -3.52 -2.13 10.90
N LYS A 76 -2.83 -2.94 11.71
CA LYS A 76 -1.73 -3.82 11.31
C LYS A 76 -1.88 -5.14 12.07
N LEU A 77 -1.95 -6.25 11.36
CA LEU A 77 -2.19 -7.57 11.93
C LEU A 77 -0.91 -8.45 11.93
N PRO A 78 -0.87 -9.51 12.75
CA PRO A 78 0.18 -10.54 12.70
C PRO A 78 0.41 -11.18 11.32
N THR A 79 -0.59 -11.16 10.44
CA THR A 79 -0.48 -11.55 9.03
C THR A 79 0.61 -10.76 8.27
N TYR A 80 0.97 -9.55 8.73
CA TYR A 80 2.09 -8.76 8.19
C TYR A 80 3.43 -9.47 8.26
N TRP A 81 3.66 -10.29 9.29
CA TRP A 81 4.94 -10.98 9.51
C TRP A 81 4.86 -12.51 9.45
N ASN A 82 3.66 -13.10 9.53
CA ASN A 82 3.45 -14.55 9.55
C ASN A 82 2.71 -15.14 8.32
N THR A 83 2.30 -14.33 7.34
CA THR A 83 1.63 -14.83 6.12
C THR A 83 2.55 -14.73 4.92
N SER A 84 2.99 -15.88 4.40
CA SER A 84 3.67 -15.99 3.11
C SER A 84 2.67 -15.89 1.96
N PHE A 85 3.11 -15.34 0.82
CA PHE A 85 2.23 -15.05 -0.30
C PHE A 85 2.95 -15.09 -1.65
N SER A 86 2.16 -15.11 -2.71
CA SER A 86 2.56 -15.02 -4.11
C SER A 86 2.12 -13.71 -4.77
N ARG A 87 1.06 -13.08 -4.24
CA ARG A 87 0.42 -11.88 -4.75
C ARG A 87 0.05 -10.92 -3.61
N ILE A 88 0.06 -9.63 -3.92
CA ILE A 88 -0.37 -8.55 -3.04
C ILE A 88 -1.50 -7.81 -3.73
N CYS A 89 -2.60 -7.61 -3.03
CA CYS A 89 -3.72 -6.77 -3.45
C CYS A 89 -3.58 -5.42 -2.73
N LEU A 90 -3.45 -4.35 -3.51
CA LEU A 90 -3.28 -2.98 -3.04
C LEU A 90 -4.54 -2.20 -3.40
N GLY A 91 -5.24 -1.67 -2.39
CA GLY A 91 -6.48 -0.91 -2.57
C GLY A 91 -6.38 0.52 -2.06
N MET A 92 -7.04 1.46 -2.71
CA MET A 92 -7.28 2.82 -2.19
C MET A 92 -8.76 3.17 -2.29
N LYS A 93 -9.29 3.77 -1.21
CA LYS A 93 -10.61 4.39 -1.15
C LYS A 93 -10.46 5.91 -1.12
N ILE A 94 -11.02 6.57 -2.12
CA ILE A 94 -11.02 8.03 -2.32
C ILE A 94 -12.44 8.41 -2.76
N ASP A 95 -13.06 9.39 -2.13
CA ASP A 95 -14.44 9.84 -2.44
C ASP A 95 -15.46 8.68 -2.49
N GLN A 96 -15.37 7.77 -1.50
CA GLN A 96 -16.10 6.48 -1.43
C GLN A 96 -15.85 5.48 -2.57
N GLN A 97 -15.05 5.83 -3.58
CA GLN A 97 -14.66 4.93 -4.67
C GLN A 97 -13.44 4.12 -4.27
N LEU A 98 -13.62 2.80 -4.23
CA LEU A 98 -12.60 1.81 -3.92
C LEU A 98 -12.01 1.26 -5.22
N ARG A 99 -10.69 1.29 -5.36
CA ARG A 99 -9.97 0.78 -6.54
C ARG A 99 -8.79 -0.07 -6.11
N PHE A 100 -8.46 -1.07 -6.92
CA PHE A 100 -7.45 -2.07 -6.61
C PHE A 100 -6.46 -2.28 -7.75
N ILE A 101 -5.24 -2.70 -7.38
CA ILE A 101 -4.23 -3.26 -8.28
C ILE A 101 -3.58 -4.48 -7.64
N VAL A 102 -3.09 -5.41 -8.48
CA VAL A 102 -2.43 -6.64 -8.03
C VAL A 102 -0.94 -6.59 -8.34
N VAL A 103 -0.12 -6.96 -7.37
CA VAL A 103 1.33 -7.10 -7.50
C VAL A 103 1.71 -8.57 -7.38
N ASN A 104 2.19 -9.16 -8.47
CA ASN A 104 2.75 -10.51 -8.47
C ASN A 104 4.14 -10.46 -7.82
N LYS A 105 4.25 -10.88 -6.55
CA LYS A 105 5.49 -10.87 -5.79
C LYS A 105 5.45 -11.96 -4.73
N GLN A 106 6.37 -12.92 -4.81
CA GLN A 106 6.54 -13.93 -3.79
C GLN A 106 7.41 -13.43 -2.62
N ALA A 107 6.98 -13.65 -1.38
CA ALA A 107 7.75 -13.41 -0.17
C ALA A 107 7.22 -14.21 1.03
N ASP A 108 8.08 -14.46 2.01
CA ASP A 108 7.70 -15.16 3.25
C ASP A 108 6.74 -14.33 4.12
N SER A 109 6.79 -12.99 4.03
CA SER A 109 5.83 -12.04 4.59
C SER A 109 6.13 -10.60 4.14
N LEU A 110 5.20 -9.65 4.37
CA LEU A 110 5.47 -8.23 4.06
C LEU A 110 6.59 -7.67 4.95
N TYR A 111 6.68 -8.16 6.19
CA TYR A 111 7.81 -7.92 7.08
C TYR A 111 9.14 -8.28 6.41
N SER A 112 9.31 -9.49 5.87
CA SER A 112 10.58 -9.89 5.25
C SER A 112 10.89 -9.08 3.98
N LEU A 113 9.85 -8.66 3.25
CA LEU A 113 9.95 -7.87 2.04
C LEU A 113 10.29 -6.39 2.29
N ILE A 114 9.84 -5.80 3.42
CA ILE A 114 9.94 -4.36 3.70
C ILE A 114 10.97 -4.04 4.80
N ALA A 115 11.02 -4.79 5.90
CA ALA A 115 11.67 -4.37 7.16
C ALA A 115 13.18 -4.10 7.02
N ASN A 116 13.88 -4.79 6.12
CA ASN A 116 15.30 -4.58 5.85
C ASN A 116 15.63 -3.28 5.08
N GLY A 117 14.63 -2.47 4.71
CA GLY A 117 14.81 -1.17 4.05
C GLY A 117 15.36 -1.21 2.62
N LYS A 118 15.69 -2.40 2.09
CA LYS A 118 16.24 -2.53 0.72
C LYS A 118 15.16 -2.25 -0.32
N TYR A 119 15.53 -1.45 -1.33
CA TYR A 119 14.72 -1.24 -2.53
C TYR A 119 14.53 -2.57 -3.28
N ARG A 120 13.31 -2.82 -3.75
CA ARG A 120 12.99 -3.96 -4.63
C ARG A 120 11.98 -3.49 -5.66
N GLU A 121 12.28 -3.66 -6.94
CA GLU A 121 11.41 -3.19 -8.01
C GLU A 121 10.12 -4.02 -8.16
N THR A 122 9.14 -3.38 -8.79
CA THR A 122 7.96 -3.99 -9.43
C THR A 122 7.94 -3.60 -10.91
N SER A 123 7.05 -4.22 -11.69
CA SER A 123 6.90 -3.94 -13.12
C SER A 123 5.43 -3.68 -13.48
N LEU A 124 4.70 -2.95 -12.63
CA LEU A 124 3.28 -2.65 -12.85
C LEU A 124 3.08 -1.58 -13.91
N GLY A 125 4.05 -0.67 -14.04
CA GLY A 125 3.97 0.49 -14.89
C GLY A 125 3.20 1.65 -14.25
N ARG A 126 3.60 2.86 -14.64
CA ARG A 126 3.04 4.14 -14.17
C ARG A 126 1.51 4.23 -14.24
N ASN A 127 0.90 3.70 -15.29
CA ASN A 127 -0.55 3.81 -15.50
C ASN A 127 -1.35 3.00 -14.47
N THR A 128 -0.91 1.78 -14.14
CA THR A 128 -1.51 0.94 -13.10
C THR A 128 -1.50 1.63 -11.73
N TRP A 129 -0.37 2.27 -11.36
CA TRP A 129 -0.31 3.07 -10.13
C TRP A 129 -1.28 4.27 -10.14
N LYS A 130 -1.48 4.91 -11.31
CA LYS A 130 -2.47 5.98 -11.48
C LYS A 130 -3.91 5.44 -11.38
N GLU A 131 -4.22 4.30 -11.98
CA GLU A 131 -5.55 3.68 -11.96
C GLU A 131 -6.07 3.44 -10.53
N MET A 132 -5.21 3.00 -9.61
CA MET A 132 -5.54 2.82 -8.19
C MET A 132 -6.06 4.12 -7.51
N VAL A 133 -5.61 5.29 -7.96
CA VAL A 133 -6.06 6.60 -7.43
C VAL A 133 -7.22 7.17 -8.25
N GLY A 134 -7.30 6.86 -9.55
CA GLY A 134 -8.38 7.26 -10.45
C GLY A 134 -8.13 8.57 -11.20
N ALA A 135 -9.16 9.09 -11.88
CA ALA A 135 -9.04 10.16 -12.88
C ALA A 135 -8.40 11.48 -12.37
N ASN A 136 -8.48 11.75 -11.07
CA ASN A 136 -7.88 12.95 -10.45
C ASN A 136 -6.38 12.82 -10.17
N THR A 137 -5.77 11.66 -10.36
CA THR A 137 -4.37 11.41 -10.02
C THR A 137 -3.39 12.09 -10.97
N SER A 138 -2.22 12.43 -10.44
CA SER A 138 -1.17 13.17 -11.14
C SER A 138 0.19 12.62 -10.77
N LEU A 139 1.08 12.52 -11.75
CA LEU A 139 2.49 12.19 -11.53
C LEU A 139 3.34 13.03 -12.50
N GLN A 140 4.59 13.30 -12.15
CA GLN A 140 5.57 13.74 -13.15
C GLN A 140 5.84 12.58 -14.13
N LYS A 141 6.48 12.86 -15.28
CA LYS A 141 6.39 11.97 -16.45
C LYS A 141 7.50 10.92 -16.56
N ASN A 142 8.73 11.21 -16.12
CA ASN A 142 9.93 10.58 -16.66
C ASN A 142 10.55 9.51 -15.75
N CYS A 143 11.28 9.84 -14.68
CA CYS A 143 11.56 8.84 -13.62
C CYS A 143 10.22 8.23 -13.18
N ASN A 144 10.18 6.91 -13.06
CA ASN A 144 9.00 6.14 -12.62
C ASN A 144 9.48 4.96 -11.76
N LYS A 145 10.24 5.26 -10.71
CA LYS A 145 10.83 4.24 -9.84
C LYS A 145 9.73 3.66 -8.96
N GLU A 146 9.38 2.40 -9.19
CA GLU A 146 8.31 1.70 -8.48
C GLU A 146 8.81 0.51 -7.66
N GLY A 147 7.99 0.06 -6.70
CA GLY A 147 8.16 -1.16 -5.93
C GLY A 147 8.13 -0.94 -4.42
N PHE A 148 9.07 -1.56 -3.71
CA PHE A 148 9.15 -1.59 -2.24
C PHE A 148 10.33 -0.76 -1.75
N ASN A 149 10.17 -0.06 -0.61
CA ASN A 149 11.16 0.88 -0.04
C ASN A 149 11.70 1.87 -1.11
N VAL A 150 10.76 2.51 -1.81
CA VAL A 150 11.05 3.46 -2.87
C VAL A 150 11.43 4.81 -2.27
N VAL A 151 12.57 5.35 -2.70
CA VAL A 151 13.06 6.66 -2.29
C VAL A 151 13.90 7.27 -3.43
N CYS A 152 13.77 8.57 -3.65
CA CYS A 152 14.68 9.36 -4.50
C CYS A 152 15.84 9.93 -3.68
N GLN A 153 16.97 10.20 -4.33
CA GLN A 153 18.26 10.36 -3.62
C GLN A 153 18.35 11.61 -2.74
N ALA A 154 17.68 12.71 -3.10
CA ALA A 154 17.80 13.97 -2.38
C ALA A 154 17.13 13.95 -0.98
N THR A 155 17.61 14.78 -0.06
CA THR A 155 17.01 14.98 1.27
C THR A 155 15.54 15.38 1.16
N ASP A 156 14.70 14.80 2.02
CA ASP A 156 13.24 14.96 2.05
C ASP A 156 12.52 14.60 0.74
N SER A 157 13.15 13.82 -0.14
CA SER A 157 12.50 13.31 -1.35
C SER A 157 11.21 12.55 -1.05
N PRO A 158 10.25 12.54 -2.00
CA PRO A 158 9.13 11.60 -2.00
C PRO A 158 9.64 10.16 -1.79
N LYS A 159 8.93 9.43 -0.93
CA LYS A 159 9.26 8.05 -0.58
C LYS A 159 7.98 7.25 -0.27
N ALA A 160 8.03 5.94 -0.51
CA ALA A 160 6.91 5.01 -0.32
C ALA A 160 7.43 3.65 0.14
N ARG A 161 6.75 3.01 1.10
CA ARG A 161 7.07 1.62 1.50
C ARG A 161 6.60 0.63 0.44
N ILE A 162 5.47 0.92 -0.20
CA ILE A 162 4.99 0.28 -1.42
C ILE A 162 4.45 1.39 -2.32
N GLY A 163 4.97 1.58 -3.53
CA GLY A 163 4.52 2.69 -4.39
C GLY A 163 5.39 2.99 -5.60
N ILE A 164 5.17 4.17 -6.17
CA ILE A 164 5.94 4.78 -7.26
C ILE A 164 6.33 6.22 -6.88
N VAL A 165 7.51 6.65 -7.32
CA VAL A 165 7.98 8.05 -7.25
C VAL A 165 8.40 8.49 -8.66
N SER A 166 8.13 9.76 -8.99
CA SER A 166 8.39 10.28 -10.34
C SER A 166 8.98 11.70 -10.35
N ASN A 167 9.64 12.07 -11.45
CA ASN A 167 10.16 13.43 -11.70
C ASN A 167 10.13 13.85 -13.20
N GLN A 168 10.71 15.00 -13.56
CA GLN A 168 10.88 15.44 -14.96
C GLN A 168 12.16 14.91 -15.62
N GLN A 169 13.13 14.46 -14.85
CA GLN A 169 14.43 14.03 -15.33
C GLN A 169 14.40 12.52 -15.66
N ASN A 170 15.46 12.01 -16.27
CA ASN A 170 15.60 10.57 -16.49
C ASN A 170 16.22 9.88 -15.26
N ASP A 171 17.03 10.60 -14.48
CA ASP A 171 17.47 10.15 -13.16
C ASP A 171 16.33 10.28 -12.13
N CYS A 172 16.42 9.49 -11.06
CA CYS A 172 15.46 9.50 -9.95
C CYS A 172 16.04 10.21 -8.71
N ASN A 173 16.72 11.35 -8.90
CA ASN A 173 17.41 12.03 -7.80
C ASN A 173 16.50 13.02 -7.08
N THR A 174 15.79 13.87 -7.83
CA THR A 174 14.94 14.96 -7.31
C THR A 174 13.48 14.78 -7.71
N CYS A 175 12.77 13.92 -7.00
CA CYS A 175 11.35 13.64 -7.25
C CYS A 175 10.45 14.66 -6.55
N ASN A 176 9.30 14.97 -7.15
CA ASN A 176 8.28 15.88 -6.58
C ASN A 176 6.86 15.29 -6.67
N SER A 177 6.75 13.99 -6.97
CA SER A 177 5.48 13.28 -7.05
C SER A 177 5.63 11.81 -6.66
N ARG A 178 4.57 11.25 -6.10
CA ARG A 178 4.47 9.86 -5.63
C ARG A 178 3.03 9.37 -5.59
N ILE A 179 2.87 8.05 -5.69
CA ILE A 179 1.66 7.32 -5.30
C ILE A 179 2.11 6.15 -4.42
N GLY A 180 1.39 5.86 -3.34
CA GLY A 180 1.64 4.62 -2.59
C GLY A 180 1.12 4.58 -1.17
N PHE A 181 1.69 3.63 -0.43
CA PHE A 181 1.38 3.26 0.95
C PHE A 181 2.64 3.43 1.80
N GLY A 182 2.46 3.86 3.05
CA GLY A 182 3.56 4.12 3.95
C GLY A 182 4.47 5.21 3.41
N THR A 183 3.89 6.31 2.98
CA THR A 183 4.61 7.39 2.29
C THR A 183 5.11 8.47 3.24
N GLY A 184 5.91 9.38 2.70
CA GLY A 184 6.45 10.55 3.40
C GLY A 184 7.29 11.43 2.48
N GLY A 185 7.96 12.43 3.07
CA GLY A 185 8.72 13.43 2.33
C GLY A 185 7.84 14.32 1.44
N LYS A 186 8.50 15.21 0.69
CA LYS A 186 7.88 16.20 -0.19
C LYS A 186 6.93 15.56 -1.22
N PRO A 187 5.95 16.32 -1.76
CA PRO A 187 5.57 17.69 -1.37
C PRO A 187 4.84 17.81 0.00
N ASP A 188 3.96 16.88 0.40
CA ASP A 188 3.39 16.80 1.76
C ASP A 188 3.91 15.57 2.53
N ASP A 189 4.72 15.78 3.59
CA ASP A 189 5.22 14.70 4.46
C ASP A 189 4.10 14.05 5.31
N SER A 190 2.99 14.75 5.53
CA SER A 190 1.86 14.24 6.32
C SER A 190 0.94 13.29 5.55
N ASN A 191 1.03 13.22 4.22
CA ASN A 191 0.31 12.25 3.42
C ASN A 191 1.00 10.88 3.48
N THR A 192 0.43 9.93 4.22
CA THR A 192 0.98 8.57 4.44
C THR A 192 0.39 7.50 3.50
N CYS A 193 -0.67 7.82 2.75
CA CYS A 193 -1.29 6.97 1.75
C CYS A 193 -2.09 7.80 0.74
N GLY A 194 -1.85 7.59 -0.55
CA GLY A 194 -2.54 8.29 -1.64
C GLY A 194 -1.59 8.82 -2.71
N ASN A 195 -1.87 10.00 -3.25
CA ASN A 195 -1.11 10.65 -4.32
C ASN A 195 -0.68 12.07 -3.95
N GLU A 196 0.60 12.35 -4.13
CA GLU A 196 1.19 13.67 -4.03
C GLU A 196 1.85 14.03 -5.36
N ALA A 197 1.63 15.24 -5.87
CA ALA A 197 2.26 15.69 -7.11
C ALA A 197 2.41 17.22 -7.16
N ASN A 198 3.64 17.69 -7.33
CA ASN A 198 3.97 19.11 -7.48
C ASN A 198 5.02 19.30 -8.60
N LEU A 199 5.27 20.57 -8.97
CA LEU A 199 6.20 21.02 -10.00
C LEU A 199 5.98 20.34 -11.36
N ASN A 200 5.04 20.86 -12.16
CA ASN A 200 4.72 20.37 -13.52
C ASN A 200 4.44 18.86 -13.67
N PRO A 201 3.55 18.25 -12.84
CA PRO A 201 3.06 16.90 -13.06
C PRO A 201 1.97 16.86 -14.16
N ASP A 202 1.60 15.67 -14.62
CA ASP A 202 0.80 15.48 -15.84
C ASP A 202 -0.70 15.79 -15.74
N ASN A 203 -1.24 15.97 -14.53
CA ASN A 203 -2.65 16.30 -14.29
C ASN A 203 -2.80 17.41 -13.22
N GLY A 204 -1.87 18.38 -13.24
CA GLY A 204 -1.83 19.49 -12.28
C GLY A 204 -1.39 19.07 -10.87
N VAL A 205 -1.22 20.05 -9.98
CA VAL A 205 -0.82 19.80 -8.58
C VAL A 205 -1.91 19.01 -7.85
N LYS A 206 -1.52 17.98 -7.09
CA LYS A 206 -2.45 17.12 -6.34
C LYS A 206 -1.90 16.79 -4.95
N HIS A 207 -2.81 16.83 -3.98
CA HIS A 207 -2.61 16.41 -2.59
C HIS A 207 -3.80 15.54 -2.19
N ILE A 208 -3.76 14.26 -2.58
CA ILE A 208 -4.88 13.31 -2.41
C ILE A 208 -4.48 12.33 -1.32
N LYS A 209 -5.16 12.40 -0.18
CA LYS A 209 -5.06 11.42 0.90
C LYS A 209 -6.13 10.35 0.69
N ALA A 210 -5.76 9.09 0.90
CA ALA A 210 -6.62 7.93 0.68
C ALA A 210 -6.65 7.05 1.92
N MET A 211 -7.74 6.29 2.10
CA MET A 211 -7.72 5.12 2.97
C MET A 211 -7.17 3.94 2.15
N GLY A 212 -6.03 3.41 2.57
CA GLY A 212 -5.30 2.35 1.89
C GLY A 212 -5.52 0.98 2.53
N TYR A 213 -5.56 -0.07 1.69
CA TYR A 213 -5.71 -1.46 2.09
C TYR A 213 -4.61 -2.31 1.47
N ILE A 214 -4.03 -3.20 2.28
CA ILE A 214 -3.04 -4.17 1.82
C ILE A 214 -3.51 -5.56 2.24
N LEU A 215 -3.70 -6.44 1.25
CA LEU A 215 -4.07 -7.84 1.42
C LEU A 215 -3.09 -8.73 0.64
N VAL A 216 -2.98 -10.00 1.01
CA VAL A 216 -2.04 -10.95 0.40
C VAL A 216 -2.67 -12.31 0.10
N GLN A 217 -2.09 -13.05 -0.86
CA GLN A 217 -2.54 -14.37 -1.33
C GLN A 217 -1.39 -15.22 -1.89
#